data_AF-A0A4V1XZM1-F1
#
_entry.id   AF-A0A4V1XZM1-F1
#
_cell.length_a   1.000
_cell.length_b   1.000
_cell.length_c   1.000
_cell.angle_alpha   90.00
_cell.angle_beta   90.00
_cell.angle_gamma   90.00
#
_symmetry.space_group_name_H-M   'P 1'
#
loop_
_entity.id
_entity.type
_entity.pdbx_description
1 polymer ?
#
loop_
_entity_poly.entity_id
_entity_poly.type
_entity_poly.pdbx_seq_one_letter_code
_entity_poly.pdbx_strand_id
1 'polypeptide(L)'
;MVLATGPEGGPTRTAASGTTGIVLDSAAVLGLARQTRQTADDVAGDRTFRKLSLSGGMLGGYASAADVVAAHRSAHAVVAETIDGVRADLEQFSGYLTEAVAGLEAADQLSAGALDRLARIRVGTAAEDANRDARTRHVDRPEPDDTTAPADG
;
A
#
# COMPACT_ATOMS: atom_id res chain seq x y z
N MET A 1 34.31 -15.13 -45.31
CA MET A 1 33.69 -16.24 -44.54
C MET A 1 32.31 -15.77 -44.14
N VAL A 2 31.36 -15.93 -45.07
CA VAL A 2 30.23 -16.89 -45.04
C VAL A 2 29.14 -16.46 -44.06
N LEU A 3 28.01 -16.09 -44.67
CA LEU A 3 26.69 -15.84 -44.11
C LEU A 3 26.16 -17.04 -43.32
N ALA A 4 25.36 -16.77 -42.30
CA ALA A 4 24.28 -17.67 -41.90
C ALA A 4 23.02 -16.85 -41.59
N THR A 5 21.98 -17.18 -42.33
CA THR A 5 20.63 -16.62 -42.40
C THR A 5 19.64 -17.46 -41.57
N GLY A 6 18.82 -16.81 -40.73
CA GLY A 6 17.47 -17.24 -40.27
C GLY A 6 17.35 -18.51 -39.40
N PRO A 7 16.17 -18.79 -38.79
CA PRO A 7 14.84 -18.23 -39.07
C PRO A 7 14.03 -17.72 -37.85
N GLU A 8 13.05 -16.88 -38.17
CA GLU A 8 11.71 -16.72 -37.59
C GLU A 8 11.41 -17.21 -36.16
N GLY A 9 11.15 -16.24 -35.27
CA GLY A 9 10.27 -16.41 -34.11
C GLY A 9 9.40 -15.16 -34.01
N GLY A 10 8.11 -15.29 -34.35
CA GLY A 10 7.13 -14.20 -34.35
C GLY A 10 6.96 -13.51 -32.99
N PRO A 11 6.16 -12.43 -32.92
CA PRO A 11 6.01 -11.63 -31.71
C PRO A 11 5.46 -12.49 -30.59
N THR A 12 6.27 -12.73 -29.56
CA THR A 12 5.75 -13.13 -28.26
C THR A 12 4.99 -11.93 -27.71
N ARG A 13 3.73 -11.77 -28.11
CA ARG A 13 2.75 -11.04 -27.31
C ARG A 13 2.51 -11.89 -26.07
N THR A 14 3.42 -11.79 -25.11
CA THR A 14 3.13 -12.14 -23.74
C THR A 14 2.15 -11.10 -23.25
N ALA A 15 0.86 -11.35 -23.45
CA ALA A 15 -0.19 -10.78 -22.63
C ALA A 15 -0.05 -11.39 -21.23
N ALA A 16 0.98 -10.98 -20.49
CA ALA A 16 1.00 -11.13 -19.05
C ALA A 16 0.44 -9.82 -18.50
N SER A 17 -0.89 -9.80 -18.38
CA SER A 17 -1.55 -9.02 -17.34
C SER A 17 -1.12 -9.62 -15.99
N GLY A 18 0.15 -9.40 -15.64
CA GLY A 18 0.74 -9.72 -14.37
C GLY A 18 0.63 -8.46 -13.55
N THR A 19 -0.53 -8.24 -12.94
CA THR A 19 -0.61 -7.35 -11.79
C THR A 19 0.28 -8.02 -10.74
N THR A 20 1.55 -7.63 -10.69
CA THR A 20 2.44 -8.00 -9.59
C THR A 20 1.72 -7.52 -8.34
N GLY A 21 1.06 -8.44 -7.63
CA GLY A 21 0.38 -8.12 -6.39
C GLY A 21 1.44 -7.63 -5.43
N ILE A 22 1.58 -6.31 -5.30
CA ILE A 22 2.46 -5.71 -4.32
C ILE A 22 1.81 -6.00 -2.97
N VAL A 23 2.26 -7.09 -2.33
CA VAL A 23 1.90 -7.37 -0.94
C VAL A 23 2.72 -6.41 -0.10
N LEU A 24 2.08 -5.34 0.38
CA LEU A 24 2.69 -4.42 1.31
C LEU A 24 2.69 -5.08 2.70
N ASP A 25 3.85 -5.15 3.34
CA ASP A 25 3.92 -5.47 4.76
C ASP A 25 3.58 -4.23 5.58
N SER A 26 2.30 -4.08 5.94
CA SER A 26 1.79 -2.96 6.74
C SER A 26 2.53 -2.78 8.06
N ALA A 27 2.97 -3.87 8.70
CA ALA A 27 3.69 -3.80 9.97
C ALA A 27 5.10 -3.22 9.78
N ALA A 28 5.79 -3.62 8.71
CA ALA A 28 7.09 -3.06 8.34
C ALA A 28 6.99 -1.58 7.97
N VAL A 29 5.97 -1.19 7.20
CA VAL A 29 5.76 0.21 6.78
C VAL A 29 5.43 1.10 7.98
N LEU A 30 4.55 0.67 8.89
CA LEU A 30 4.29 1.40 10.14
C LEU A 30 5.52 1.43 11.05
N GLY A 31 6.36 0.40 11.04
CA GLY A 31 7.66 0.38 11.70
C GLY A 31 8.59 1.47 11.17
N LEU A 32 8.71 1.56 9.85
CA LEU A 32 9.50 2.59 9.18
C LEU A 32 8.96 4.00 9.46
N ALA A 33 7.64 4.18 9.48
CA ALA A 33 7.02 5.46 9.84
C ALA A 33 7.41 5.89 11.26
N ARG A 34 7.29 4.99 12.24
CA ARG A 34 7.72 5.26 13.63
C ARG A 34 9.21 5.60 13.72
N GLN A 35 10.06 4.86 13.03
CA GLN A 35 11.50 5.13 13.03
C GLN A 35 11.82 6.49 12.38
N THR A 36 11.14 6.84 11.30
CA THR A 36 11.27 8.13 10.62
C THR A 36 10.85 9.27 11.57
N ARG A 37 9.72 9.10 12.27
CA ARG A 37 9.26 10.07 13.27
C ARG A 37 10.26 10.26 14.40
N GLN A 38 10.80 9.16 14.93
CA GLN A 38 11.83 9.22 15.97
C GLN A 38 13.07 9.96 15.48
N THR A 39 13.51 9.70 14.23
CA THR A 39 14.65 10.41 13.63
C THR A 39 14.38 11.92 13.52
N ALA A 40 13.16 12.33 13.15
CA ALA A 40 12.77 13.73 13.13
C ALA A 40 12.84 14.36 14.54
N ASP A 41 12.36 13.66 15.55
CA ASP A 41 12.40 14.11 16.94
C ASP A 41 13.85 14.21 17.46
N ASP A 42 14.73 13.28 17.09
CA ASP A 42 16.16 13.29 17.43
C ASP A 42 16.87 14.50 16.79
N VAL A 43 16.58 14.77 15.51
CA VAL A 43 17.09 15.97 14.80
C VAL A 43 16.62 17.26 15.46
N ALA A 44 15.37 17.31 15.94
CA ALA A 44 14.86 18.45 16.71
C ALA A 44 15.51 18.60 18.09
N GLY A 45 15.83 17.46 18.71
CA GLY A 45 16.46 17.36 20.02
C GLY A 45 17.94 17.75 20.03
N ASP A 46 18.64 17.62 18.89
CA ASP A 46 20.04 18.00 18.78
C ASP A 46 20.24 19.52 18.83
N ARG A 47 20.51 20.02 20.04
CA ARG A 47 20.82 21.42 20.31
C ARG A 47 22.29 21.75 20.13
N THR A 48 23.14 20.79 19.76
CA THR A 48 24.60 20.97 19.69
C THR A 48 24.94 22.05 18.68
N PHE A 49 24.39 21.94 17.46
CA PHE A 49 24.59 22.93 16.42
C PHE A 49 24.04 24.31 16.83
N ARG A 50 22.83 24.36 17.41
CA ARG A 50 22.18 25.61 17.83
C ARG A 50 22.93 26.38 18.91
N LYS A 51 23.77 25.69 19.69
CA LYS A 51 24.58 26.30 20.76
C LYS A 51 25.94 26.83 20.27
N LEU A 52 26.37 26.45 19.06
CA LEU A 52 27.62 26.97 18.49
C LEU A 52 27.41 28.41 18.06
N SER A 53 28.11 29.34 18.70
CA SER A 53 28.08 30.76 18.33
C SER A 53 29.49 31.34 18.34
N LEU A 54 29.86 32.03 17.27
CA LEU A 54 31.07 32.85 17.21
C LEU A 54 30.77 34.28 17.68
N SER A 55 31.57 34.79 18.62
CA SER A 55 31.49 36.19 19.06
C SER A 55 32.72 36.97 18.61
N GLY A 56 32.59 38.28 18.40
CA GLY A 56 33.72 39.12 17.97
C GLY A 56 34.88 39.16 18.97
N GLY A 57 34.59 38.95 20.26
CA GLY A 57 35.62 38.83 21.30
C GLY A 57 36.50 37.58 21.14
N MET A 58 35.98 36.50 20.53
CA MET A 58 36.76 35.30 20.22
C MET A 58 37.78 35.53 19.09
N LEU A 59 37.60 36.59 18.30
CA LEU A 59 38.45 36.94 17.16
C LEU A 59 39.40 38.11 17.47
N GLY A 60 39.58 38.48 18.74
CA GLY A 60 40.51 39.54 19.14
C GLY A 60 39.99 40.98 18.95
N GLY A 61 38.71 41.17 18.62
CA GLY A 61 38.06 42.50 18.62
C GLY A 61 38.43 43.43 17.46
N TYR A 62 39.04 42.93 16.38
CA TYR A 62 39.36 43.73 15.20
C TYR A 62 38.10 44.12 14.40
N ALA A 63 38.16 45.21 13.63
CA ALA A 63 37.01 45.67 12.82
C ALA A 63 36.54 44.60 11.80
N SER A 64 37.47 43.85 11.19
CA SER A 64 37.17 42.74 10.29
C SER A 64 36.55 41.51 10.98
N ALA A 65 36.64 41.42 12.31
CA ALA A 65 35.96 40.37 13.07
C ALA A 65 34.43 40.49 12.98
N ALA A 66 33.90 41.70 12.79
CA ALA A 66 32.47 41.91 12.62
C ALA A 66 31.95 41.22 11.35
N ASP A 67 32.68 41.31 10.23
CA ASP A 67 32.31 40.68 8.97
C ASP A 67 32.34 39.16 9.06
N VAL A 68 33.37 38.59 9.72
CA VAL A 68 33.48 37.15 9.95
C VAL A 68 32.36 36.64 10.85
N VAL A 69 32.03 37.36 11.91
CA VAL A 69 30.91 37.01 12.81
C VAL A 69 29.57 37.10 12.07
N ALA A 70 29.38 38.12 11.21
CA ALA A 70 28.18 38.25 10.41
C ALA A 70 28.05 37.09 9.40
N ALA A 71 29.11 36.78 8.67
CA ALA A 71 29.15 35.64 7.74
C ALA A 71 28.89 34.31 8.45
N HIS A 72 29.50 34.10 9.62
CA HIS A 72 29.25 32.93 10.45
C HIS A 72 27.79 32.82 10.89
N ARG A 73 27.18 33.91 11.38
CA ARG A 73 25.75 33.92 11.76
C ARG A 73 24.85 33.62 10.58
N SER A 74 25.15 34.17 9.41
CA SER A 74 24.39 33.88 8.19
C SER A 74 24.49 32.41 7.79
N ALA A 75 25.70 31.84 7.79
CA ALA A 75 25.89 30.43 7.50
C ALA A 75 25.19 29.53 8.53
N HIS A 76 25.25 29.92 9.81
CA HIS A 76 24.58 29.21 10.90
C HIS A 76 23.06 29.22 10.74
N ALA A 77 22.47 30.35 10.35
CA ALA A 77 21.05 30.47 10.05
C ALA A 77 20.62 29.53 8.90
N VAL A 78 21.37 29.51 7.79
CA VAL A 78 21.08 28.62 6.64
C VAL A 78 21.09 27.15 7.05
N VAL A 79 22.09 26.74 7.84
CA VAL A 79 22.17 25.34 8.31
C VAL A 79 21.04 25.03 9.29
N ALA A 80 20.69 25.95 10.19
CA ALA A 80 19.59 25.76 11.13
C ALA A 80 18.24 25.61 10.39
N GLU A 81 17.97 26.46 9.39
CA GLU A 81 16.79 26.35 8.53
C GLU A 81 16.78 25.03 7.74
N THR A 82 17.93 24.59 7.25
CA THR A 82 18.04 23.30 6.54
C THR A 82 17.70 22.13 7.47
N ILE A 83 18.20 22.15 8.71
CA ILE A 83 17.89 21.14 9.73
C ILE A 83 16.38 21.12 10.03
N ASP A 84 15.77 22.29 10.19
CA ASP A 84 14.32 22.40 10.42
C ASP A 84 13.51 21.90 9.20
N GLY A 85 13.98 22.16 7.98
CA GLY A 85 13.40 21.64 6.75
C GLY A 85 13.46 20.11 6.65
N VAL A 86 14.63 19.52 6.90
CA VAL A 86 14.80 18.06 6.92
C VAL A 86 13.91 17.42 7.97
N ARG A 87 13.76 18.04 9.15
CA ARG A 87 12.81 17.57 10.16
C ARG A 87 11.39 17.53 9.60
N ALA A 88 10.92 18.64 9.05
CA ALA A 88 9.56 18.74 8.51
C ALA A 88 9.31 17.69 7.42
N ASP A 89 10.28 17.48 6.53
CA ASP A 89 10.19 16.46 5.48
C ASP A 89 10.08 15.04 6.05
N LEU A 90 10.84 14.71 7.10
CA LEU A 90 10.75 13.42 7.79
C LEU A 90 9.40 13.23 8.49
N GLU A 91 8.88 14.27 9.14
CA GLU A 91 7.55 14.24 9.76
C GLU A 91 6.46 13.99 8.72
N GLN A 92 6.53 14.69 7.58
CA GLN A 92 5.59 14.55 6.48
C GLN A 92 5.68 13.17 5.82
N PHE A 93 6.91 12.67 5.59
CA PHE A 93 7.13 11.34 5.03
C PHE A 93 6.55 10.23 5.94
N SER A 94 6.76 10.33 7.25
CA SER A 94 6.12 9.43 8.21
C SER A 94 4.59 9.48 8.14
N GLY A 95 4.02 10.66 7.91
CA GLY A 95 2.58 10.84 7.69
C GLY A 95 2.10 10.07 6.46
N TYR A 96 2.77 10.27 5.32
CA TYR A 96 2.44 9.58 4.07
C TYR A 96 2.53 8.06 4.16
N LEU A 97 3.51 7.52 4.89
CA LEU A 97 3.61 6.07 5.12
C LEU A 97 2.40 5.54 5.91
N THR A 98 1.94 6.30 6.90
CA THR A 98 0.77 5.92 7.72
C THR A 98 -0.51 5.98 6.89
N GLU A 99 -0.67 7.03 6.08
CA GLU A 99 -1.81 7.19 5.16
C GLU A 99 -1.83 6.09 4.09
N ALA A 100 -0.67 5.71 3.55
CA ALA A 100 -0.57 4.63 2.57
C ALA A 100 -1.05 3.29 3.14
N VAL A 101 -0.70 2.97 4.39
CA VAL A 101 -1.18 1.75 5.06
C VAL A 101 -2.68 1.81 5.30
N ALA A 102 -3.21 2.94 5.78
CA ALA A 102 -4.64 3.12 5.99
C ALA A 102 -5.44 3.00 4.67
N GLY A 103 -4.90 3.54 3.57
CA GLY A 103 -5.48 3.42 2.24
C GLY A 103 -5.51 1.98 1.74
N LEU A 104 -4.46 1.20 2.01
CA LEU A 104 -4.42 -0.22 1.67
C LEU A 104 -5.43 -1.03 2.48
N GLU A 105 -5.49 -0.84 3.80
CA GLU A 105 -6.45 -1.53 4.66
C GLU A 105 -7.90 -1.25 4.23
N ALA A 106 -8.21 -0.01 3.83
CA ALA A 106 -9.52 0.35 3.29
C ALA A 106 -9.81 -0.36 1.95
N ALA A 107 -8.81 -0.49 1.07
CA ALA A 107 -8.94 -1.22 -0.19
C ALA A 107 -9.15 -2.73 0.03
N ASP A 108 -8.45 -3.31 1.01
CA ASP A 108 -8.60 -4.71 1.39
C ASP A 108 -9.99 -4.98 1.97
N GLN A 109 -10.51 -4.10 2.83
CA GLN A 109 -11.87 -4.19 3.37
C GLN A 109 -12.93 -4.10 2.26
N LEU A 110 -12.75 -3.18 1.31
CA LEU A 110 -13.67 -3.03 0.18
C LEU A 110 -13.68 -4.29 -0.70
N SER A 111 -12.50 -4.87 -0.95
CA SER A 111 -12.34 -6.09 -1.74
C SER A 111 -12.93 -7.30 -1.02
N ALA A 112 -12.68 -7.46 0.28
CA ALA A 112 -13.28 -8.51 1.10
C ALA A 112 -14.81 -8.40 1.13
N GLY A 113 -15.35 -7.19 1.26
CA GLY A 113 -16.79 -6.93 1.20
C GLY A 113 -17.40 -7.26 -0.17
N ALA A 114 -16.70 -6.97 -1.26
CA ALA A 114 -17.14 -7.33 -2.61
C ALA A 114 -17.12 -8.84 -2.83
N LEU A 115 -16.08 -9.54 -2.38
CA LEU A 115 -15.96 -11.00 -2.45
C LEU A 115 -17.04 -11.69 -1.60
N ASP A 116 -17.33 -11.20 -0.40
CA ASP A 116 -18.39 -11.73 0.45
C ASP A 116 -19.79 -11.54 -0.17
N ARG A 117 -20.05 -10.39 -0.81
CA ARG A 117 -21.28 -10.18 -1.59
C ARG A 117 -21.39 -11.16 -2.76
N LEU A 118 -20.30 -11.37 -3.51
CA LEU A 118 -20.27 -12.35 -4.60
C LEU A 118 -20.47 -13.79 -4.10
N ALA A 119 -19.88 -14.15 -2.97
CA ALA A 119 -20.08 -15.45 -2.34
C ALA A 119 -21.54 -15.65 -1.94
N ARG A 120 -22.17 -14.64 -1.32
CA ARG A 120 -23.60 -14.66 -0.96
C ARG A 120 -24.51 -14.79 -2.19
N ILE A 121 -24.21 -14.09 -3.29
CA ILE A 121 -24.96 -14.24 -4.55
C ILE A 121 -24.84 -15.68 -5.07
N ARG A 122 -23.63 -16.23 -5.15
CA ARG A 122 -23.42 -17.62 -5.60
C ARG A 122 -24.16 -18.65 -4.75
N VAL A 123 -24.13 -18.50 -3.43
CA VAL A 123 -24.84 -19.38 -2.49
C VAL A 123 -26.35 -19.24 -2.67
N GLY A 124 -26.86 -18.01 -2.82
CA GLY A 124 -28.27 -17.74 -3.09
C GLY A 124 -28.74 -18.39 -4.39
N THR A 125 -27.99 -18.22 -5.49
CA THR A 125 -28.32 -18.84 -6.78
C THR A 125 -28.25 -20.36 -6.72
N ALA A 126 -27.26 -20.94 -6.03
CA ALA A 126 -27.16 -22.40 -5.88
C ALA A 126 -28.32 -22.98 -5.05
N ALA A 127 -28.77 -22.27 -4.01
CA ALA A 127 -29.92 -22.66 -3.22
C ALA A 127 -31.24 -22.55 -4.02
N GLU A 128 -31.39 -21.51 -4.84
CA GLU A 128 -32.54 -21.33 -5.73
C GLU A 128 -32.58 -22.39 -6.84
N ASP A 129 -31.45 -22.70 -7.47
CA ASP A 129 -31.35 -23.75 -8.47
C ASP A 129 -31.60 -25.12 -7.87
N ALA A 130 -31.07 -25.44 -6.69
CA ALA A 130 -31.36 -26.70 -5.99
C ALA A 130 -32.85 -26.84 -5.63
N ASN A 131 -33.51 -25.76 -5.23
CA ASN A 131 -34.94 -25.76 -4.92
C ASN A 131 -35.80 -25.87 -6.19
N ARG A 132 -35.37 -25.27 -7.30
CA ARG A 132 -35.99 -25.46 -8.62
C ARG A 132 -35.86 -26.92 -9.07
N ASP A 133 -34.68 -27.53 -8.93
CA ASP A 133 -34.39 -28.93 -9.25
C ASP A 133 -35.19 -29.91 -8.38
N ALA A 134 -35.35 -29.61 -7.08
CA ALA A 134 -36.17 -30.41 -6.19
C ALA A 134 -37.65 -30.36 -6.58
N ARG A 135 -38.14 -29.20 -7.02
CA ARG A 135 -39.53 -29.04 -7.49
C ARG A 135 -39.78 -29.73 -8.82
N THR A 136 -38.86 -29.67 -9.78
CA THR A 136 -39.01 -30.39 -11.06
C THR A 136 -38.99 -31.90 -10.84
N ARG A 137 -38.10 -32.44 -10.01
CA ARG A 137 -38.09 -33.89 -9.70
C ARG A 137 -39.32 -34.37 -8.92
N HIS A 138 -40.00 -33.49 -8.19
CA HIS A 138 -41.21 -33.86 -7.46
C HIS A 138 -42.46 -33.93 -8.37
N VAL A 139 -42.43 -33.25 -9.52
CA VAL A 139 -43.53 -33.25 -10.50
C VAL A 139 -43.49 -34.49 -11.41
N ASP A 140 -42.32 -35.10 -11.61
CA ASP A 140 -42.14 -36.28 -12.49
C ASP A 140 -42.35 -37.64 -11.80
N ARG A 141 -43.03 -37.71 -10.66
CA ARG A 141 -43.41 -39.01 -10.07
C ARG A 141 -44.73 -39.48 -10.70
N PRO A 142 -44.73 -40.43 -11.66
CA PRO A 142 -45.97 -41.03 -12.12
C PRO A 142 -46.65 -41.70 -10.92
N GLU A 143 -47.93 -41.39 -10.72
CA GLU A 143 -48.76 -42.16 -9.80
C GLU A 143 -48.69 -43.64 -10.22
N PRO A 144 -48.54 -44.58 -9.27
CA PRO A 144 -48.61 -45.99 -9.59
C PRO A 144 -50.02 -46.28 -10.10
N ASP A 145 -50.10 -46.63 -11.38
CA ASP A 145 -51.32 -46.98 -12.09
C ASP A 145 -51.92 -48.23 -11.44
N ASP A 146 -52.95 -48.04 -10.62
CA ASP A 146 -53.61 -49.09 -9.85
C ASP A 146 -54.67 -49.77 -10.74
N THR A 147 -54.22 -50.45 -11.79
CA THR A 147 -55.07 -51.27 -12.68
C THR A 147 -54.73 -52.75 -12.56
N THR A 148 -55.04 -53.34 -11.40
CA THR A 148 -55.28 -54.79 -11.30
C THR A 148 -56.76 -55.08 -11.54
N ALA A 149 -57.10 -55.47 -12.77
CA ALA A 149 -58.36 -56.13 -13.09
C ALA A 149 -58.29 -57.60 -12.63
N PRO A 150 -59.26 -58.13 -11.86
CA PRO A 150 -59.39 -59.56 -11.71
C PRO A 150 -60.18 -60.13 -12.90
N ALA A 151 -59.55 -61.08 -13.58
CA ALA A 151 -60.24 -62.06 -14.40
C ALA A 151 -61.03 -63.03 -13.49
N ASP A 152 -62.23 -63.38 -13.95
CA ASP A 152 -62.86 -64.72 -13.88
C ASP A 152 -64.34 -64.70 -13.47
N GLY A 153 -65.15 -65.41 -14.26
CA GLY A 153 -66.51 -65.85 -13.92
C GLY A 153 -67.50 -65.82 -15.07
#